data_AF-A0A935KCL2-F1
#
_entry.id   AF-A0A935KCL2-F1
#
_cell.length_a   1.000
_cell.length_b   1.000
_cell.length_c   1.000
_cell.angle_alpha   90.00
_cell.angle_beta   90.00
_cell.angle_gamma   90.00
#
_symmetry.space_group_name_H-M   'P 1'
#
loop_
_entity.id
_entity.type
_entity.pdbx_description
1 polymer ?
#
loop_
_entity_poly.entity_id
_entity_poly.type
_entity_poly.pdbx_seq_one_letter_code
_entity_poly.pdbx_strand_id
1 'polypeptide(L)'
;MSLIVVEYQTPQSAADGYEKNAKLFESLSQDEKQRRVLKRTGNYIIEAVNVENSTEAQDLIRKIKYTPRVYWEGSKISNVPIQYRPTDPAAIEEASETAMIIVRTFYWIGVMITAAMLIGVIAGGSFFYYRRHRRRKLGLDDIFSDSGGTVRLNLDEFLLEPDSPKIKLLHSKISEDRESETKDQS
;
A
#
# COMPACT_ATOMS: atom_id res chain seq x y z
N MET A 1 20.35 -16.33 -46.31
CA MET A 1 20.07 -17.53 -45.50
C MET A 1 18.59 -17.73 -45.33
N SER A 2 18.11 -18.95 -45.60
CA SER A 2 16.72 -19.36 -45.30
C SER A 2 16.75 -20.52 -44.32
N LEU A 3 15.85 -20.50 -43.34
CA LEU A 3 15.75 -21.52 -42.30
C LEU A 3 14.45 -22.31 -42.50
N ILE A 4 14.57 -23.62 -42.61
CA ILE A 4 13.46 -24.55 -42.74
C ILE A 4 13.42 -25.39 -41.46
N VAL A 5 12.26 -25.43 -40.82
CA VAL A 5 12.02 -26.25 -39.63
C VAL A 5 10.83 -27.14 -39.92
N VAL A 6 11.02 -28.45 -39.82
CA VAL A 6 9.99 -29.46 -40.03
C VAL A 6 9.73 -30.17 -38.72
N GLU A 7 8.50 -30.11 -38.24
CA GLU A 7 8.04 -30.82 -37.06
C GLU A 7 7.47 -32.20 -37.41
N TYR A 8 7.90 -33.21 -36.67
CA TYR A 8 7.36 -34.56 -36.75
C TYR A 8 6.52 -34.87 -35.52
N GLN A 9 5.49 -35.68 -35.72
CA GLN A 9 4.57 -36.06 -34.64
C GLN A 9 5.25 -36.94 -33.57
N THR A 10 6.22 -37.76 -33.95
CA THR A 10 6.93 -38.67 -33.03
C THR A 10 8.45 -38.52 -33.14
N PRO A 11 9.18 -38.80 -32.05
CA PRO A 11 10.65 -38.83 -32.08
C PRO A 11 11.20 -39.84 -33.09
N GLN A 12 10.51 -40.97 -33.29
CA GLN A 12 10.90 -42.01 -34.24
C GLN A 12 10.78 -41.50 -35.68
N SER A 13 9.65 -40.88 -36.04
CA SER A 13 9.48 -40.30 -37.37
C SER A 13 10.49 -39.17 -37.65
N ALA A 14 10.85 -38.38 -36.63
CA ALA A 14 11.90 -37.37 -36.75
C ALA A 14 13.28 -37.98 -36.99
N ALA A 15 13.59 -39.11 -36.34
CA ALA A 15 14.84 -39.84 -36.54
C ALA A 15 14.93 -40.42 -37.96
N ASP A 16 13.88 -41.10 -38.41
CA ASP A 16 13.81 -41.69 -39.76
C ASP A 16 13.87 -40.61 -40.84
N GLY A 17 13.16 -39.50 -40.65
CA GLY A 17 13.21 -38.35 -41.54
C GLY A 17 14.60 -37.71 -41.59
N TYR A 18 15.29 -37.63 -40.45
CA TYR A 18 16.64 -37.09 -40.37
C TYR A 18 17.63 -37.99 -41.10
N GLU A 19 17.55 -39.30 -40.93
CA GLU A 19 18.43 -40.25 -41.62
C GLU A 19 18.31 -40.13 -43.15
N LYS A 20 17.07 -39.99 -43.66
CA LYS A 20 16.83 -39.78 -45.10
C LYS A 20 17.43 -38.46 -45.60
N ASN A 21 17.23 -37.37 -44.86
CA ASN A 21 17.79 -36.07 -45.22
C ASN A 21 19.33 -36.04 -45.08
N ALA A 22 19.89 -36.75 -44.10
CA ALA A 22 21.33 -36.87 -43.93
C ALA A 22 21.97 -37.60 -45.12
N LYS A 23 21.36 -38.69 -45.61
CA LYS A 23 21.82 -39.39 -46.83
C LYS A 23 21.78 -38.47 -48.06
N LEU A 24 20.71 -37.68 -48.22
CA LEU A 24 20.64 -36.69 -49.29
C LEU A 24 21.74 -35.64 -49.13
N PHE A 25 21.93 -35.10 -47.92
CA PHE A 25 22.96 -34.12 -47.61
C PHE A 25 24.36 -34.65 -47.91
N GLU A 26 24.64 -35.92 -47.59
CA GLU A 26 25.90 -36.60 -47.89
C GLU A 26 26.14 -36.78 -49.39
N SER A 27 25.07 -36.89 -50.19
CA SER A 27 25.18 -36.99 -51.66
C SER A 27 25.43 -35.64 -52.36
N LEU A 28 25.28 -34.51 -51.66
CA LEU A 28 25.50 -33.17 -52.23
C LEU A 28 26.99 -32.90 -52.51
N SER A 29 27.22 -31.96 -53.42
CA SER A 29 28.55 -31.41 -53.71
C SER A 29 29.16 -30.73 -52.47
N GLN A 30 30.50 -30.63 -52.41
CA GLN A 30 31.17 -29.98 -51.28
C GLN A 30 30.77 -28.51 -51.13
N ASP A 31 30.59 -27.79 -52.25
CA ASP A 31 30.16 -26.39 -52.25
C ASP A 31 28.75 -26.21 -51.67
N GLU A 32 27.82 -27.12 -52.00
CA GLU A 32 26.46 -27.09 -51.45
C GLU A 32 26.43 -27.46 -49.97
N LYS A 33 27.25 -28.43 -49.54
CA LYS A 33 27.39 -28.80 -48.11
C LYS A 33 27.88 -27.64 -47.27
N GLN A 34 28.80 -26.82 -47.77
CA GLN A 34 29.29 -25.64 -47.05
C GLN A 34 28.21 -24.55 -46.91
N ARG A 35 27.29 -24.46 -47.87
CA ARG A 35 26.19 -23.49 -47.88
C ARG A 35 24.94 -23.98 -47.16
N ARG A 36 24.99 -25.14 -46.51
CA ARG A 36 23.85 -25.75 -45.82
C ARG A 36 24.24 -26.29 -44.45
N VAL A 37 23.30 -26.25 -43.52
CA VAL A 37 23.47 -26.86 -42.19
C VAL A 37 22.23 -27.67 -41.86
N LEU A 38 22.41 -28.96 -41.61
CA LEU A 38 21.35 -29.89 -41.23
C LEU A 38 21.52 -30.30 -39.77
N LYS A 39 20.46 -30.21 -38.96
CA LYS A 39 20.47 -30.63 -37.56
C LYS A 39 19.10 -31.15 -37.11
N ARG A 40 19.09 -32.15 -36.22
CA ARG A 40 17.90 -32.58 -35.49
C ARG A 40 17.89 -32.02 -34.07
N THR A 41 16.73 -31.56 -33.60
CA THR A 41 16.51 -31.15 -32.20
C THR A 41 15.14 -31.63 -31.73
N GLY A 42 15.09 -32.64 -30.86
CA GLY A 42 13.83 -33.28 -30.47
C GLY A 42 13.10 -33.87 -31.67
N ASN A 43 11.85 -33.45 -31.88
CA ASN A 43 11.05 -33.85 -33.05
C ASN A 43 11.21 -32.90 -34.25
N TYR A 44 12.10 -31.92 -34.18
CA TYR A 44 12.37 -30.99 -35.29
C TYR A 44 13.56 -31.45 -36.11
N ILE A 45 13.42 -31.37 -37.43
CA ILE A 45 14.52 -31.33 -38.37
C ILE A 45 14.68 -29.89 -38.84
N ILE A 46 15.90 -29.38 -38.75
CA ILE A 46 16.23 -28.00 -39.06
C ILE A 46 17.26 -28.02 -40.18
N GLU A 47 16.93 -27.37 -41.30
CA GLU A 47 17.85 -27.16 -42.42
C GLU A 47 17.99 -25.65 -42.65
N ALA A 48 19.22 -25.16 -42.59
CA ALA A 48 19.56 -23.83 -43.08
C ALA A 48 20.15 -23.96 -44.49
N VAL A 49 19.64 -23.17 -45.44
CA VAL A 49 20.12 -23.12 -46.82
C VAL A 49 20.61 -21.72 -47.18
N ASN A 50 21.49 -21.62 -48.19
CA ASN A 50 22.13 -20.37 -48.60
C ASN A 50 22.83 -19.68 -47.42
N VAL A 51 23.63 -20.47 -46.69
CA VAL A 51 24.42 -20.03 -45.54
C VAL A 51 25.76 -19.47 -46.06
N GLU A 52 26.04 -18.21 -45.72
CA GLU A 52 27.32 -17.56 -46.03
C GLU A 52 28.35 -17.81 -44.92
N ASN A 53 27.90 -17.79 -43.65
CA ASN A 53 28.70 -18.08 -42.48
C ASN A 53 28.12 -19.28 -41.72
N SER A 54 28.80 -20.42 -41.84
CA SER A 54 28.35 -21.68 -41.23
C SER A 54 28.35 -21.64 -39.70
N THR A 55 29.28 -20.90 -39.08
CA THR A 55 29.35 -20.75 -37.63
C THR A 55 28.14 -19.98 -37.09
N GLU A 56 27.79 -18.86 -37.72
CA GLU A 56 26.64 -18.06 -37.33
C GLU A 56 25.33 -18.83 -37.49
N ALA A 57 25.18 -19.58 -38.59
CA ALA A 57 24.01 -20.43 -38.81
C ALA A 57 23.90 -21.53 -37.74
N GLN A 58 25.02 -22.16 -37.35
CA GLN A 58 25.00 -23.14 -36.27
C GLN A 58 24.59 -22.53 -34.93
N ASP A 59 25.04 -21.32 -34.62
CA ASP A 59 24.65 -20.63 -33.39
C ASP A 59 23.17 -20.21 -33.39
N LEU A 60 22.62 -19.81 -34.53
CA LEU A 60 21.17 -19.59 -34.67
C LEU A 60 20.39 -20.88 -34.42
N ILE A 61 20.81 -21.99 -35.04
CA ILE A 61 20.16 -23.29 -34.89
C ILE A 61 20.23 -23.78 -33.43
N ARG A 62 21.33 -23.52 -32.71
CA ARG A 62 21.46 -23.88 -31.28
C ARG A 62 20.44 -23.19 -30.38
N LYS A 63 19.91 -22.04 -30.78
CA LYS A 63 18.86 -21.33 -30.03
C LYS A 63 17.48 -21.97 -30.21
N ILE A 64 17.28 -22.75 -31.27
CA ILE A 64 16.02 -23.46 -31.52
C ILE A 64 15.95 -24.65 -30.57
N LYS A 65 15.01 -24.59 -29.62
CA LYS A 65 14.77 -25.65 -28.63
C LYS A 65 13.43 -26.31 -28.90
N TYR A 66 13.42 -27.63 -28.82
CA TYR A 66 12.17 -28.39 -28.82
C TYR A 66 11.56 -28.35 -27.42
N THR A 67 10.33 -27.85 -27.31
CA THR A 67 9.57 -27.83 -26.05
C THR A 67 8.49 -28.90 -26.12
N PRO A 68 8.66 -30.05 -25.45
CA PRO A 68 7.61 -31.07 -25.43
C PRO A 68 6.36 -30.52 -24.76
N ARG A 69 5.21 -30.63 -25.44
CA ARG A 69 3.91 -30.41 -24.79
C ARG A 69 3.53 -31.67 -24.03
N VAL A 70 3.46 -31.57 -22.72
CA VAL A 70 3.00 -32.64 -21.85
C VAL A 70 1.53 -32.42 -21.57
N TYR A 71 0.68 -33.32 -22.04
CA TYR A 71 -0.73 -33.37 -21.67
C TYR A 71 -0.87 -34.37 -20.53
N TRP A 72 -1.35 -33.89 -19.38
CA TRP A 72 -1.65 -34.75 -18.24
C TRP A 72 -3.01 -35.38 -18.43
N GLU A 73 -3.07 -36.69 -18.55
CA GLU A 73 -4.33 -37.43 -18.62
C GLU A 73 -4.95 -37.51 -17.22
N GLY A 74 -5.87 -36.61 -16.94
CA GLY A 74 -6.58 -36.59 -15.67
C GLY A 74 -7.81 -35.70 -15.73
N SER A 75 -8.94 -36.19 -15.22
CA SER A 75 -10.17 -35.41 -15.09
C SER A 75 -10.13 -34.43 -13.92
N LYS A 76 -9.23 -34.66 -12.95
CA LYS A 76 -9.09 -33.85 -11.73
C LYS A 76 -7.79 -33.07 -11.75
N ILE A 77 -7.87 -31.81 -11.30
CA ILE A 77 -6.72 -30.92 -11.16
C ILE A 77 -5.65 -31.48 -10.21
N SER A 78 -6.06 -32.32 -9.25
CA SER A 78 -5.19 -33.07 -8.33
C SER A 78 -4.16 -33.97 -9.05
N ASN A 79 -4.48 -34.44 -10.25
CA ASN A 79 -3.66 -35.36 -11.01
C ASN A 79 -2.49 -34.66 -11.73
N VAL A 80 -2.59 -33.33 -11.87
CA VAL A 80 -1.51 -32.50 -12.41
C VAL A 80 -0.56 -32.13 -11.26
N PRO A 81 0.77 -32.33 -11.40
CA PRO A 81 1.74 -31.90 -10.40
C PRO A 81 1.61 -30.41 -10.10
N ILE A 82 1.80 -30.03 -8.83
CA ILE A 82 1.58 -28.65 -8.35
C ILE A 82 2.30 -27.60 -9.22
N GLN A 83 3.55 -27.85 -9.62
CA GLN A 83 4.32 -26.90 -10.43
C GLN A 83 3.80 -26.69 -11.87
N TYR A 84 2.93 -27.57 -12.36
CA TYR A 84 2.34 -27.51 -13.70
C TYR A 84 0.83 -27.32 -13.66
N ARG A 85 0.27 -27.14 -12.46
CA ARG A 85 -1.16 -26.92 -12.28
C ARG A 85 -1.48 -25.49 -12.76
N PRO A 86 -2.45 -25.32 -13.67
CA PRO A 86 -2.93 -23.98 -14.00
C PRO A 86 -3.46 -23.33 -12.72
N THR A 87 -3.31 -22.01 -12.59
CA THR A 87 -3.81 -21.31 -11.41
C THR A 87 -5.32 -21.51 -11.32
N ASP A 88 -5.77 -22.11 -10.23
CA ASP A 88 -7.18 -22.40 -10.01
C ASP A 88 -7.93 -21.06 -9.82
N PRO A 89 -8.85 -20.68 -10.72
CA PRO A 89 -9.55 -19.41 -10.63
C PRO A 89 -10.30 -19.26 -9.29
N ALA A 90 -10.82 -20.35 -8.72
CA ALA A 90 -11.47 -20.31 -7.41
C ALA A 90 -10.48 -19.97 -6.28
N ALA A 91 -9.27 -20.53 -6.34
CA ALA A 91 -8.23 -20.22 -5.35
C ALA A 91 -7.74 -18.76 -5.44
N ILE A 92 -7.72 -18.17 -6.65
CA ILE A 92 -7.41 -16.75 -6.83
C ILE A 92 -8.50 -15.88 -6.22
N GLU A 93 -9.76 -16.23 -6.47
CA GLU A 93 -10.92 -15.52 -5.94
C GLU A 93 -10.92 -15.52 -4.41
N GLU A 94 -10.77 -16.70 -3.79
CA GLU A 94 -10.67 -16.85 -2.33
C GLU A 94 -9.51 -16.04 -1.73
N ALA A 95 -8.34 -16.05 -2.37
CA ALA A 95 -7.19 -15.27 -1.92
C ALA A 95 -7.46 -13.76 -2.00
N SER A 96 -8.15 -13.31 -3.06
CA SER A 96 -8.50 -11.90 -3.25
C SER A 96 -9.51 -11.41 -2.23
N GLU A 97 -10.52 -12.22 -1.90
CA GLU A 97 -11.50 -11.92 -0.86
C GLU A 97 -10.83 -11.81 0.51
N THR A 98 -9.95 -12.76 0.82
CA THR A 98 -9.18 -12.76 2.07
C THR A 98 -8.33 -11.49 2.19
N ALA A 99 -7.64 -11.10 1.12
CA ALA A 99 -6.86 -9.87 1.08
C ALA A 99 -7.75 -8.63 1.31
N MET A 100 -8.93 -8.58 0.71
CA MET A 100 -9.87 -7.48 0.87
C MET A 100 -10.38 -7.35 2.32
N ILE A 101 -10.66 -8.48 2.98
CA ILE A 101 -11.05 -8.51 4.40
C ILE A 101 -9.94 -7.94 5.28
N ILE A 102 -8.69 -8.32 5.04
CA ILE A 102 -7.53 -7.83 5.79
C ILE A 102 -7.39 -6.31 5.63
N VAL A 103 -7.44 -5.81 4.40
CA VAL A 103 -7.34 -4.37 4.11
C VAL A 103 -8.47 -3.59 4.78
N ARG A 104 -9.71 -4.09 4.69
CA ARG A 104 -10.88 -3.49 5.31
C ARG A 104 -10.75 -3.44 6.84
N THR A 105 -10.18 -4.48 7.44
CA THR A 105 -9.97 -4.54 8.89
C THR A 105 -8.97 -3.47 9.33
N PHE A 106 -7.83 -3.35 8.65
CA PHE A 106 -6.84 -2.30 8.97
C PHE A 106 -7.40 -0.90 8.76
N TYR A 107 -8.19 -0.68 7.71
CA TYR A 107 -8.86 0.60 7.48
C TYR A 107 -9.75 1.00 8.67
N TRP A 108 -10.60 0.08 9.15
CA TRP A 108 -11.48 0.35 10.29
C TRP A 108 -10.72 0.59 11.59
N ILE A 109 -9.62 -0.13 11.84
CA ILE A 109 -8.75 0.12 12.98
C ILE A 109 -8.20 1.55 12.93
N GLY A 110 -7.69 1.97 11.77
CA GLY A 110 -7.18 3.33 11.57
C GLY A 110 -8.24 4.42 11.79
N VAL A 111 -9.45 4.20 11.27
CA VAL A 111 -10.58 5.11 11.47
C VAL A 111 -10.94 5.22 12.95
N MET A 112 -11.02 4.10 13.68
CA MET A 112 -11.37 4.10 15.11
C MET A 112 -10.32 4.82 15.97
N ILE A 113 -9.03 4.61 15.69
CA ILE A 113 -7.94 5.32 16.39
C ILE A 113 -8.05 6.82 16.14
N THR A 114 -8.24 7.22 14.89
CA THR A 114 -8.35 8.63 14.51
C THR A 114 -9.58 9.28 15.16
N ALA A 115 -10.73 8.59 15.15
CA ALA A 115 -11.96 9.05 15.80
C ALA A 115 -11.77 9.21 17.32
N ALA A 116 -11.12 8.25 17.98
CA ALA A 116 -10.85 8.31 19.41
C ALA A 116 -9.94 9.51 19.77
N MET A 117 -8.91 9.78 18.97
CA MET A 117 -8.05 10.95 19.14
C MET A 117 -8.83 12.26 18.96
N LEU A 118 -9.64 12.37 17.90
CA LEU A 118 -10.45 13.57 17.65
C LEU A 118 -11.44 13.84 18.78
N ILE A 119 -12.15 12.82 19.25
CA ILE A 119 -13.07 12.93 20.38
C ILE A 119 -12.32 13.34 21.65
N GLY A 120 -11.15 12.73 21.93
CA GLY A 120 -10.31 13.07 23.06
C GLY A 120 -9.84 14.53 23.05
N VAL A 121 -9.40 15.04 21.89
CA VAL A 121 -8.97 16.43 21.72
C VAL A 121 -10.15 17.40 21.88
N ILE A 122 -11.30 17.11 21.27
CA ILE A 122 -12.48 17.97 21.35
C ILE A 122 -13.01 18.01 22.79
N ALA A 123 -13.15 16.85 23.44
CA ALA A 123 -13.65 16.75 24.81
C ALA A 123 -12.68 17.38 25.81
N GLY A 124 -11.39 17.06 25.70
CA GLY A 124 -10.33 17.64 26.55
C GLY A 124 -10.19 19.14 26.38
N GLY A 125 -10.19 19.62 25.13
CA GLY A 125 -10.15 21.04 24.80
C GLY A 125 -11.39 21.78 25.32
N SER A 126 -12.59 21.25 25.08
CA SER A 126 -13.84 21.85 25.58
C SER A 126 -13.87 21.92 27.10
N PHE A 127 -13.46 20.85 27.79
CA PHE A 127 -13.37 20.82 29.24
C PHE A 127 -12.35 21.83 29.78
N PHE A 128 -11.18 21.93 29.15
CA PHE A 128 -10.14 22.90 29.52
C PHE A 128 -10.64 24.34 29.37
N TYR A 129 -11.27 24.67 28.23
CA TYR A 129 -11.84 25.99 27.99
C TYR A 129 -12.97 26.32 28.96
N TYR A 130 -13.90 25.39 29.21
CA TYR A 130 -14.96 25.56 30.19
C TYR A 130 -14.41 25.81 31.60
N ARG A 131 -13.42 25.02 32.03
CA ARG A 131 -12.75 25.18 33.32
C ARG A 131 -12.02 26.52 33.42
N ARG A 132 -11.30 26.94 32.36
CA ARG A 132 -10.60 28.24 32.30
C ARG A 132 -11.59 29.40 32.40
N HIS A 133 -12.69 29.33 31.65
CA HIS A 133 -13.73 30.35 31.64
C HIS A 133 -14.45 30.46 33.01
N ARG A 134 -14.75 29.32 33.66
CA ARG A 134 -15.33 29.31 35.01
C ARG A 134 -14.38 29.91 36.05
N ARG A 135 -13.07 29.64 35.97
CA ARG A 135 -12.06 30.24 36.86
C ARG A 135 -11.94 31.76 36.69
N ARG A 136 -11.98 32.25 35.45
CA ARG A 136 -12.04 33.69 35.14
C ARG A 136 -13.25 34.37 35.74
N LYS A 137 -14.43 33.79 35.58
CA LYS A 137 -15.69 34.33 36.15
C LYS A 137 -15.70 34.38 37.68
N LEU A 138 -14.94 33.51 38.34
CA LEU A 138 -14.80 33.48 39.80
C LEU A 138 -13.71 34.44 40.32
N GLY A 139 -13.06 35.23 39.46
CA GLY A 139 -12.03 36.20 39.87
C GLY A 139 -10.72 35.56 40.35
N LEU A 140 -10.53 34.25 40.18
CA LEU A 140 -9.30 33.57 40.61
C LEU A 140 -8.09 33.93 39.73
N ASP A 141 -8.29 34.48 38.54
CA ASP A 141 -7.19 34.83 37.63
C ASP A 141 -6.33 36.01 38.16
N ASP A 142 -6.87 36.88 39.02
CA ASP A 142 -6.11 37.97 39.65
C ASP A 142 -5.34 37.53 40.93
N ILE A 143 -5.68 36.36 41.47
CA ILE A 143 -5.09 35.82 42.71
C ILE A 143 -3.82 34.99 42.43
N PHE A 144 -3.69 34.46 41.21
CA PHE A 144 -2.58 33.62 40.80
C PHE A 144 -1.71 34.36 39.78
N SER A 145 -0.55 34.82 40.23
CA SER A 145 0.54 35.30 39.38
C SER A 145 0.93 34.22 38.36
N ASP A 146 1.36 34.64 37.16
CA ASP A 146 1.69 33.82 35.97
C ASP A 146 2.81 32.76 36.18
N SER A 147 3.26 32.62 37.42
CA SER A 147 4.23 31.65 37.92
C SER A 147 3.52 30.59 38.78
N GLY A 148 2.74 29.72 38.14
CA GLY A 148 2.43 28.38 38.65
C GLY A 148 1.85 28.30 40.07
N GLY A 149 0.66 28.86 40.29
CA GLY A 149 -0.21 28.42 41.40
C GLY A 149 0.23 28.82 42.82
N THR A 150 0.99 29.90 42.98
CA THR A 150 1.24 30.49 44.30
C THR A 150 0.16 31.53 44.61
N VAL A 151 -0.46 31.41 45.79
CA VAL A 151 -1.44 32.38 46.30
C VAL A 151 -0.70 33.69 46.55
N ARG A 152 -1.09 34.77 45.86
CA ARG A 152 -0.53 36.11 46.13
C ARG A 152 -0.93 36.52 47.55
N LEU A 153 0.04 36.58 48.46
CA LEU A 153 -0.15 37.15 49.78
C LEU A 153 -0.28 38.67 49.61
N ASN A 154 -1.51 39.20 49.68
CA ASN A 154 -1.75 40.64 49.66
C ASN A 154 -1.23 41.24 50.98
N LEU A 155 -0.02 41.80 50.95
CA LEU A 155 0.60 42.52 52.07
C LEU A 155 0.31 44.03 52.04
N ASP A 156 -0.50 44.49 51.09
CA ASP A 156 -0.83 45.91 50.90
C ASP A 156 -1.53 46.51 52.14
N GLU A 157 -2.20 45.68 52.95
CA GLU A 157 -2.86 46.10 54.19
C GLU A 157 -1.91 46.07 55.43
N PHE A 158 -0.73 45.44 55.31
CA PHE A 158 0.22 45.27 56.43
C PHE A 158 1.51 46.12 56.30
N LEU A 159 1.79 46.70 55.14
CA LEU A 159 3.03 47.47 54.89
C LEU A 159 2.82 48.99 54.76
N LEU A 160 1.60 49.48 54.90
CA LEU A 160 1.29 50.91 54.87
C LEU A 160 0.88 51.37 56.28
N GLU A 161 1.69 52.24 56.88
CA GLU A 161 1.30 53.05 58.04
C GLU A 161 -0.01 53.79 57.74
N PRO A 162 -0.88 54.02 58.75
CA PRO A 162 -2.23 54.49 58.53
C PRO A 162 -2.21 55.95 58.12
N ASP A 163 -2.09 56.21 56.82
CA ASP A 163 -2.41 57.52 56.27
C ASP A 163 -3.79 57.45 55.60
N SER A 164 -4.80 57.81 56.39
CA SER A 164 -6.01 58.50 55.97
C SER A 164 -6.79 57.89 54.78
N PRO A 165 -7.93 57.20 54.99
CA PRO A 165 -8.65 56.52 53.93
C PRO A 165 -9.37 57.53 53.02
N LYS A 166 -8.88 57.72 51.79
CA LYS A 166 -9.74 58.11 50.66
C LYS A 166 -10.24 56.84 49.97
N ILE A 167 -11.10 56.11 50.67
CA ILE A 167 -11.94 55.10 50.04
C ILE A 167 -12.89 55.85 49.11
N LYS A 168 -12.65 55.77 47.80
CA LYS A 168 -13.71 56.01 46.81
C LYS A 168 -14.68 54.84 46.92
N LEU A 169 -15.64 54.96 47.85
CA LEU A 169 -16.72 54.02 48.03
C LEU A 169 -17.49 53.91 46.71
N LEU A 170 -17.30 52.79 46.00
CA LEU A 170 -18.27 52.26 45.05
C LEU A 170 -19.45 51.70 45.86
N HIS A 171 -20.20 52.61 46.49
CA HIS A 171 -21.45 52.27 47.16
C HIS A 171 -22.42 53.46 47.08
N SER A 172 -22.83 53.83 45.86
CA SER A 172 -23.89 54.82 45.64
C SER A 172 -24.73 54.54 44.39
N LYS A 173 -25.09 53.28 44.14
CA LYS A 173 -26.08 52.99 43.09
C LYS A 173 -27.09 51.89 43.42
N ILE A 174 -27.27 51.58 44.72
CA ILE A 174 -28.26 50.58 45.17
C ILE A 174 -29.21 51.14 46.23
N SER A 175 -29.00 52.37 46.73
CA SER A 175 -29.87 52.97 47.77
C SER A 175 -30.65 54.21 47.36
N GLU A 176 -30.51 54.73 46.12
CA GLU A 176 -31.33 55.86 45.65
C GLU A 176 -32.64 55.45 44.95
N ASP A 177 -32.80 54.19 44.52
CA ASP A 177 -34.04 53.71 43.88
C ASP A 177 -35.09 53.18 44.89
N ARG A 178 -34.88 53.32 46.22
CA ARG A 178 -35.85 52.85 47.24
C ARG A 178 -36.45 53.92 48.13
N GLU A 179 -36.08 55.19 47.97
CA GLU A 179 -36.69 56.31 48.72
C GLU A 179 -37.56 57.25 47.88
N SER A 180 -37.63 57.08 46.55
CA SER A 180 -38.55 57.84 45.69
C SER A 180 -39.91 57.18 45.45
N GLU A 181 -40.16 55.97 45.98
CA GLU A 181 -41.44 55.24 45.77
C GLU A 181 -42.41 55.32 46.96
N THR A 182 -42.02 55.92 48.09
CA THR A 182 -42.83 55.95 49.34
C THR A 182 -43.33 57.34 49.73
N LYS A 183 -43.28 58.32 48.83
CA LYS A 183 -43.80 59.68 49.06
C LYS A 183 -45.00 60.09 48.20
N ASP A 184 -45.60 59.17 47.44
CA ASP A 184 -46.74 59.46 46.56
C ASP A 184 -48.00 58.59 46.84
N GLN A 185 -48.17 58.18 48.09
CA GLN A 185 -49.45 57.65 48.60
C GLN A 185 -49.82 58.37 49.89
N SER A 186 -50.22 59.63 49.70
CA SER A 186 -51.22 60.28 50.57
C SER A 186 -52.61 59.72 50.29
#